data_AF-A0A917P8T1-F1
#
_entry.id   AF-A0A917P8T1-F1
#
_cell.length_a   1.000
_cell.length_b   1.000
_cell.length_c   1.000
_cell.angle_alpha   90.00
_cell.angle_beta   90.00
_cell.angle_gamma   90.00
#
_symmetry.space_group_name_H-M   'P 1'
#
loop_
_entity.id
_entity.type
_entity.pdbx_description
1 polymer ?
#
loop_
_entity_poly.entity_id
_entity_poly.type
_entity_poly.pdbx_seq_one_letter_code
_entity_poly.pdbx_strand_id
1 'polypeptide(L)'
;MGRTKKNKPRHKLRGLHDAGQRRSARARAAHIAWTPLRQACGCVVDWGWSSQSADPMTFTEWYTSRLTVPCPWHADPAAGASGAALPNELTIQPHGTSVLLHARKAAADRHELGGELASRLTHLMETAGRGKLALLDDAPAGFRSWLIANTADPAQAWLDHELCEIILNQGRSALPRELLEHLPEQLRTSSSESPQPESAACNICSFSAAQGGILCACGHDWSCHPGPAEQGEPCSHCPCVDMQHV
;
A
#
# COMPACT_ATOMS: atom_id res chain seq x y z
N MET A 1 -39.26 30.62 -58.32
CA MET A 1 -37.85 30.46 -57.92
C MET A 1 -37.72 31.00 -56.49
N GLY A 2 -37.18 30.38 -55.44
CA GLY A 2 -36.62 29.06 -55.19
C GLY A 2 -36.63 28.83 -53.66
N ARG A 3 -36.86 27.58 -53.21
CA ARG A 3 -36.95 27.16 -51.80
C ARG A 3 -35.57 27.21 -51.10
N THR A 4 -35.48 27.86 -49.94
CA THR A 4 -34.31 27.87 -49.06
C THR A 4 -34.22 26.57 -48.23
N LYS A 5 -33.13 25.81 -48.43
CA LYS A 5 -32.76 24.64 -47.61
C LYS A 5 -32.09 25.11 -46.31
N LYS A 6 -32.62 24.71 -45.15
CA LYS A 6 -31.97 24.83 -43.83
C LYS A 6 -30.90 23.74 -43.68
N ASN A 7 -29.62 24.13 -43.60
CA ASN A 7 -28.53 23.24 -43.20
C ASN A 7 -28.48 23.11 -41.68
N LYS A 8 -28.48 21.87 -41.15
CA LYS A 8 -28.15 21.56 -39.76
C LYS A 8 -26.63 21.48 -39.58
N PRO A 9 -26.05 21.99 -38.48
CA PRO A 9 -24.61 21.86 -38.24
C PRO A 9 -24.29 20.46 -37.71
N ARG A 10 -23.45 19.73 -38.45
CA ARG A 10 -22.75 18.52 -37.98
C ARG A 10 -21.55 18.95 -37.13
N HIS A 11 -21.73 19.07 -35.83
CA HIS A 11 -20.62 19.16 -34.88
C HIS A 11 -21.02 18.39 -33.63
N LYS A 12 -20.47 17.17 -33.44
CA LYS A 12 -20.35 16.43 -32.16
C LYS A 12 -19.92 14.97 -32.43
N LEU A 13 -18.71 14.75 -32.94
CA LEU A 13 -18.10 13.40 -32.92
C LEU A 13 -16.63 13.39 -32.45
N ARG A 14 -15.98 14.54 -32.23
CA ARG A 14 -14.59 14.61 -31.75
C ARG A 14 -14.43 14.48 -30.22
N GLY A 15 -15.49 14.69 -29.43
CA GLY A 15 -15.40 14.70 -27.95
C GLY A 15 -15.53 13.35 -27.25
N LEU A 16 -15.97 12.30 -27.96
CA LEU A 16 -16.19 10.98 -27.36
C LEU A 16 -14.91 10.14 -27.28
N HIS A 17 -14.00 10.29 -28.26
CA HIS A 17 -12.70 9.60 -28.22
C HIS A 17 -11.79 10.15 -27.12
N ASP A 18 -11.75 11.47 -26.91
CA ASP A 18 -10.98 12.10 -25.83
C ASP A 18 -11.51 11.74 -24.43
N ALA A 19 -12.84 11.66 -24.27
CA ALA A 19 -13.44 11.24 -23.00
C ALA A 19 -13.17 9.75 -22.70
N GLY A 20 -13.17 8.90 -23.72
CA GLY A 20 -12.80 7.48 -23.61
C GLY A 20 -11.32 7.27 -23.29
N GLN A 21 -10.43 8.07 -23.90
CA GLN A 21 -9.00 8.05 -23.58
C GLN A 21 -8.68 8.61 -22.19
N ARG A 22 -9.38 9.66 -21.74
CA ARG A 22 -9.26 10.18 -20.36
C ARG A 22 -9.84 9.22 -19.34
N ARG A 23 -10.96 8.55 -19.62
CA ARG A 23 -11.51 7.50 -18.74
C ARG A 23 -10.62 6.26 -18.72
N SER A 24 -10.03 5.86 -19.85
CA SER A 24 -9.09 4.73 -19.89
C SER A 24 -7.71 5.07 -19.32
N ALA A 25 -7.27 6.33 -19.36
CA ALA A 25 -6.07 6.78 -18.66
C ALA A 25 -6.31 6.91 -17.15
N ARG A 26 -7.51 7.33 -16.73
CA ARG A 26 -7.92 7.39 -15.33
C ARG A 26 -8.23 6.01 -14.73
N ALA A 27 -8.58 5.03 -15.56
CA ALA A 27 -8.71 3.61 -15.18
C ALA A 27 -7.38 2.83 -15.28
N ARG A 28 -6.40 3.32 -16.05
CA ARG A 28 -5.03 2.79 -16.14
C ARG A 28 -4.04 3.47 -15.20
N ALA A 29 -4.38 4.64 -14.65
CA ALA A 29 -3.78 5.12 -13.42
C ALA A 29 -4.27 4.18 -12.32
N ALA A 30 -3.55 3.07 -12.14
CA ALA A 30 -3.61 2.29 -10.93
C ALA A 30 -3.70 3.24 -9.73
N HIS A 31 -4.51 2.88 -8.73
CA HIS A 31 -4.61 3.65 -7.50
C HIS A 31 -3.20 3.81 -6.91
N ILE A 32 -2.56 4.96 -7.16
CA ILE A 32 -1.26 5.27 -6.57
C ILE A 32 -1.52 5.39 -5.06
N ALA A 33 -0.89 4.52 -4.29
CA ALA A 33 -0.92 4.57 -2.84
C ALA A 33 0.09 5.62 -2.38
N TRP A 34 -0.37 6.63 -1.65
CA TRP A 34 0.44 7.78 -1.24
C TRP A 34 0.73 7.78 0.26
N THR A 35 2.01 7.87 0.61
CA THR A 35 2.48 7.93 2.01
C THR A 35 3.31 9.20 2.21
N PRO A 36 2.97 10.07 3.18
CA PRO A 36 3.70 11.30 3.41
C PRO A 36 4.96 11.04 4.24
N LEU A 37 6.07 11.67 3.88
CA LEU A 37 7.32 11.62 4.63
C LEU A 37 7.93 12.99 4.78
N ARG A 38 8.26 13.39 6.02
CA ARG A 38 9.15 14.53 6.25
C ARG A 38 10.59 14.16 5.87
N GLN A 39 11.19 14.98 5.02
CA GLN A 39 12.54 14.82 4.49
C GLN A 39 13.56 15.60 5.33
N ALA A 40 14.85 15.38 5.11
CA ALA A 40 15.94 16.06 5.83
C ALA A 40 15.90 17.60 5.68
N CYS A 41 15.37 18.12 4.56
CA CYS A 41 15.17 19.55 4.33
C CYS A 41 13.93 20.14 5.04
N GLY A 42 13.23 19.36 5.86
CA GLY A 42 12.02 19.77 6.60
C GLY A 42 10.72 19.73 5.80
N CYS A 43 10.78 19.56 4.48
CA CYS A 43 9.59 19.43 3.64
C CYS A 43 8.90 18.08 3.82
N VAL A 44 7.58 18.04 3.64
CA VAL A 44 6.82 16.79 3.55
C VAL A 44 6.49 16.49 2.09
N VAL A 45 6.82 15.27 1.67
CA VAL A 45 6.60 14.74 0.32
C VAL A 45 5.65 13.56 0.41
N ASP A 46 4.63 13.54 -0.43
CA ASP A 46 3.84 12.34 -0.66
C ASP A 46 4.58 11.45 -1.66
N TRP A 47 5.07 10.32 -1.19
CA TRP A 47 5.66 9.29 -2.04
C TRP A 47 4.59 8.29 -2.45
N GLY A 48 4.54 8.02 -3.75
CA GLY A 48 3.52 7.20 -4.37
C GLY A 48 4.09 5.97 -5.03
N TRP A 49 3.40 4.84 -4.90
CA TRP A 49 3.70 3.63 -5.65
C TRP A 49 2.44 2.99 -6.19
N SER A 50 2.61 2.08 -7.14
CA SER A 50 1.54 1.28 -7.71
C SER A 50 1.99 -0.18 -7.79
N SER A 51 1.07 -1.10 -7.52
CA SER A 51 1.28 -2.54 -7.73
C SER A 51 1.61 -2.91 -9.19
N GLN A 52 1.40 -2.01 -10.15
CA GLN A 52 1.80 -2.20 -11.54
C GLN A 52 3.27 -1.86 -11.80
N SER A 53 3.87 -1.00 -10.97
CA SER A 53 5.21 -0.45 -11.20
C SER A 53 6.24 -0.89 -10.16
N ALA A 54 5.80 -1.30 -8.96
CA ALA A 54 6.64 -1.78 -7.87
C ALA A 54 5.88 -2.81 -7.05
N ASP A 55 6.59 -3.79 -6.48
CA ASP A 55 6.06 -4.54 -5.35
C ASP A 55 6.19 -3.72 -4.04
N PRO A 56 5.39 -4.03 -3.00
CA PRO A 56 5.40 -3.27 -1.77
C PRO A 56 6.75 -3.28 -1.04
N MET A 57 7.52 -4.36 -1.15
CA MET A 57 8.81 -4.49 -0.44
C MET A 57 9.86 -3.59 -1.07
N THR A 58 9.98 -3.59 -2.40
CA THR A 58 10.85 -2.67 -3.14
C THR A 58 10.51 -1.21 -2.84
N PHE A 59 9.22 -0.86 -2.76
CA PHE A 59 8.82 0.50 -2.37
C PHE A 59 9.22 0.81 -0.93
N THR A 60 9.02 -0.12 0.00
CA THR A 60 9.34 0.02 1.42
C THR A 60 10.84 0.28 1.61
N GLU A 61 11.70 -0.55 1.03
CA GLU A 61 13.16 -0.38 1.07
C GLU A 61 13.61 0.95 0.47
N TRP A 62 13.02 1.36 -0.65
CA TRP A 62 13.35 2.64 -1.25
C TRP A 62 12.88 3.81 -0.38
N TYR A 63 11.67 3.72 0.18
CA TYR A 63 11.05 4.76 1.00
C TYR A 63 11.87 5.03 2.28
N THR A 64 12.38 3.98 2.93
CA THR A 64 13.27 4.16 4.10
C THR A 64 14.53 4.95 3.76
N SER A 65 15.11 4.72 2.57
CA SER A 65 16.26 5.48 2.09
C SER A 65 15.96 6.98 1.90
N ARG A 66 14.68 7.37 1.80
CA ARG A 66 14.28 8.78 1.62
C ARG A 66 14.27 9.59 2.92
N LEU A 67 14.47 8.97 4.08
CA LEU A 67 14.44 9.68 5.36
C LEU A 67 15.58 10.70 5.50
N THR A 68 16.76 10.37 4.98
CA THR A 68 18.00 11.15 5.17
C THR A 68 18.36 12.04 3.98
N VAL A 69 17.56 12.05 2.93
CA VAL A 69 17.81 12.82 1.71
C VAL A 69 16.93 14.08 1.67
N PRO A 70 17.39 15.17 1.03
CA PRO A 70 16.53 16.31 0.74
C PRO A 70 15.43 15.92 -0.25
N CYS A 71 14.29 16.62 -0.18
CA CYS A 71 13.21 16.44 -1.14
C CYS A 71 13.65 16.81 -2.57
N PRO A 72 13.00 16.32 -3.64
CA PRO A 72 13.38 16.63 -5.02
C PRO A 72 13.47 18.12 -5.35
N TRP A 73 12.66 18.95 -4.68
CA TRP A 73 12.63 20.41 -4.91
C TRP A 73 13.73 21.18 -4.18
N HIS A 74 14.36 20.57 -3.17
CA HIS A 74 15.46 21.15 -2.39
C HIS A 74 16.74 20.30 -2.45
N ALA A 75 16.78 19.31 -3.32
CA ALA A 75 18.00 18.58 -3.63
C ALA A 75 18.93 19.45 -4.47
N ASP A 76 20.24 19.19 -4.38
CA ASP A 76 21.22 19.88 -5.20
C ASP A 76 20.90 19.71 -6.70
N PRO A 77 21.11 20.74 -7.53
CA PRO A 77 20.77 20.69 -8.96
C PRO A 77 21.47 19.52 -9.68
N ALA A 78 20.73 18.46 -9.97
CA ALA A 78 21.17 17.45 -10.92
C ALA A 78 21.09 18.06 -12.33
N ALA A 79 22.22 18.11 -13.04
CA ALA A 79 22.33 18.66 -14.40
C ALA A 79 21.97 20.16 -14.55
N GLY A 80 22.11 20.97 -13.50
CA GLY A 80 22.00 22.44 -13.57
C GLY A 80 20.57 23.00 -13.54
N ALA A 81 19.54 22.15 -13.42
CA ALA A 81 18.17 22.59 -13.17
C ALA A 81 17.92 22.74 -11.66
N SER A 82 17.47 23.92 -11.22
CA SER A 82 17.06 24.12 -9.83
C SER A 82 15.84 23.26 -9.50
N GLY A 83 15.87 22.54 -8.38
CA GLY A 83 14.73 21.77 -7.88
C GLY A 83 13.45 22.61 -7.72
N ALA A 84 13.58 23.93 -7.51
CA ALA A 84 12.44 24.85 -7.43
C ALA A 84 11.65 24.98 -8.74
N ALA A 85 12.28 24.69 -9.89
CA ALA A 85 11.63 24.71 -11.20
C ALA A 85 10.89 23.41 -11.55
N LEU A 86 11.02 22.37 -10.72
CA LEU A 86 10.33 21.11 -10.93
C LEU A 86 8.81 21.25 -10.71
N PRO A 87 7.97 20.54 -11.49
CA PRO A 87 6.54 20.50 -11.25
C PRO A 87 6.22 19.95 -9.84
N ASN A 88 5.01 20.24 -9.34
CA ASN A 88 4.58 19.81 -8.01
C ASN A 88 4.38 18.30 -7.90
N GLU A 89 4.31 17.59 -9.02
CA GLU A 89 4.21 16.12 -9.11
C GLU A 89 5.26 15.62 -10.11
N LEU A 90 5.93 14.53 -9.75
CA LEU A 90 7.06 13.95 -10.45
C LEU A 90 6.90 12.43 -10.51
N THR A 91 7.36 11.84 -11.60
CA THR A 91 7.66 10.40 -11.68
C THR A 91 9.16 10.23 -11.49
N ILE A 92 9.54 9.31 -10.61
CA ILE A 92 10.92 9.01 -10.26
C ILE A 92 11.21 7.58 -10.64
N GLN A 93 12.33 7.36 -11.32
CA GLN A 93 12.89 6.06 -11.54
C GLN A 93 14.15 5.93 -10.68
N PRO A 94 14.13 5.13 -9.60
CA PRO A 94 15.33 4.87 -8.81
C PRO A 94 16.46 4.30 -9.69
N HIS A 95 17.69 4.76 -9.46
CA HIS A 95 18.83 4.36 -10.28
C HIS A 95 19.03 2.84 -10.26
N GLY A 96 19.27 2.24 -11.42
CA GLY A 96 19.47 0.79 -11.55
C GLY A 96 18.18 -0.04 -11.48
N THR A 97 17.01 0.59 -11.43
CA THR A 97 15.72 -0.12 -11.38
C THR A 97 14.86 0.21 -12.60
N SER A 98 13.96 -0.70 -12.96
CA SER A 98 12.86 -0.45 -13.93
C SER A 98 11.60 0.08 -13.25
N VAL A 99 11.64 0.29 -11.93
CA VAL A 99 10.50 0.68 -11.12
C VAL A 99 10.19 2.16 -11.30
N LEU A 100 8.91 2.48 -11.45
CA LEU A 100 8.41 3.84 -11.49
C LEU A 100 7.69 4.17 -10.18
N LEU A 101 8.21 5.16 -9.48
CA LEU A 101 7.63 5.74 -8.27
C LEU A 101 7.13 7.15 -8.55
N HIS A 102 6.32 7.66 -7.65
CA HIS A 102 5.73 8.99 -7.76
C HIS A 102 6.09 9.84 -6.56
N ALA A 103 6.17 11.14 -6.78
CA ALA A 103 6.43 12.12 -5.74
C ALA A 103 5.57 13.34 -5.97
N ARG A 104 4.97 13.88 -4.93
CA ARG A 104 4.32 15.19 -5.01
C ARG A 104 4.54 15.98 -3.73
N LYS A 105 4.48 17.31 -3.83
CA LYS A 105 4.47 18.17 -2.63
C LYS A 105 3.22 17.81 -1.81
N ALA A 106 3.40 17.48 -0.54
CA ALA A 106 2.28 17.12 0.31
C ALA A 106 1.39 18.34 0.59
N ALA A 107 0.08 18.12 0.59
CA ALA A 107 -0.89 19.10 1.04
C ALA A 107 -0.72 19.36 2.56
N ALA A 108 -1.11 20.55 3.01
CA ALA A 108 -0.84 21.01 4.39
C ALA A 108 -1.43 20.09 5.47
N ASP A 109 -2.59 19.49 5.21
CA ASP A 109 -3.27 18.53 6.07
C ASP A 109 -2.50 17.20 6.27
N ARG A 110 -1.48 16.93 5.43
CA ARG A 110 -0.64 15.73 5.52
C ARG A 110 0.71 15.99 6.20
N HIS A 111 0.99 17.23 6.61
CA HIS A 111 2.29 17.61 7.16
C HIS A 111 2.53 17.05 8.56
N GLU A 112 1.48 16.99 9.38
CA GLU A 112 1.51 16.40 10.71
C GLU A 112 1.81 14.90 10.61
N LEU A 113 1.01 14.16 9.83
CA LEU A 113 1.21 12.74 9.56
C LEU A 113 2.60 12.46 9.00
N GLY A 114 3.06 13.22 8.01
CA GLY A 114 4.41 13.03 7.46
C GLY A 114 5.54 13.27 8.47
N GLY A 115 5.32 14.13 9.47
CA GLY A 115 6.22 14.32 10.60
C GLY A 115 6.21 13.12 11.54
N GLU A 116 5.02 12.65 11.93
CA GLU A 116 4.85 11.48 12.79
C GLU A 116 5.49 10.22 12.19
N LEU A 117 5.20 9.93 10.91
CA LEU A 117 5.75 8.78 10.21
C LEU A 117 7.28 8.86 10.09
N ALA A 118 7.83 10.06 9.85
CA ALA A 118 9.28 10.24 9.84
C ALA A 118 9.88 9.96 11.22
N SER A 119 9.28 10.46 12.31
CA SER A 119 9.75 10.20 13.67
C SER A 119 9.70 8.72 14.04
N ARG A 120 8.59 8.04 13.75
CA ARG A 120 8.45 6.59 13.97
C ARG A 120 9.48 5.80 13.16
N LEU A 121 9.67 6.16 11.90
CA LEU A 121 10.62 5.47 11.04
C LEU A 121 12.08 5.68 11.49
N THR A 122 12.46 6.90 11.87
CA THR A 122 13.77 7.19 12.46
C THR A 122 14.00 6.32 13.69
N HIS A 123 13.03 6.27 14.61
CA HIS A 123 13.13 5.46 15.82
C HIS A 123 13.32 3.96 15.51
N LEU A 124 12.54 3.43 14.57
CA LEU A 124 12.65 2.04 14.13
C LEU A 124 14.03 1.73 13.54
N MET A 125 14.54 2.61 12.65
CA MET A 125 15.85 2.43 12.03
C MET A 125 17.00 2.55 13.03
N GLU A 126 16.92 3.47 13.99
CA GLU A 126 17.88 3.59 15.09
C GLU A 126 17.87 2.34 15.98
N THR A 127 16.68 1.82 16.29
CA THR A 127 16.53 0.60 17.10
C THR A 127 17.06 -0.62 16.36
N ALA A 128 16.77 -0.77 15.07
CA ALA A 128 17.36 -1.81 14.24
C ALA A 128 18.90 -1.71 14.18
N GLY A 129 19.45 -0.48 14.10
CA GLY A 129 20.89 -0.22 14.12
C GLY A 129 21.58 -0.59 15.43
N ARG A 130 20.86 -0.63 16.55
CA ARG A 130 21.36 -1.13 17.86
C ARG A 130 21.42 -2.67 17.93
N GLY A 131 20.82 -3.36 16.97
CA GLY A 131 20.86 -4.81 16.83
C GLY A 131 19.53 -5.51 17.15
N LYS A 132 19.50 -6.82 16.84
CA LYS A 132 18.26 -7.64 16.85
C LYS A 132 17.55 -7.68 18.20
N LEU A 133 18.29 -7.69 19.31
CA LEU A 133 17.71 -7.74 20.65
C LEU A 133 16.93 -6.45 20.97
N ALA A 134 17.52 -5.28 20.70
CA ALA A 134 16.86 -4.00 20.92
C ALA A 134 15.59 -3.85 20.08
N LEU A 135 15.64 -4.31 18.84
CA LEU A 135 14.49 -4.32 17.93
C LEU A 135 13.38 -5.23 18.44
N LEU A 136 13.71 -6.42 18.92
CA LEU A 136 12.72 -7.35 19.46
C LEU A 136 12.17 -6.89 20.82
N ASP A 137 12.95 -6.17 21.63
CA ASP A 137 12.50 -5.60 22.90
C ASP A 137 11.48 -4.46 22.75
N ASP A 138 11.46 -3.81 21.59
CA ASP A 138 10.47 -2.78 21.25
C ASP A 138 9.10 -3.37 20.88
N ALA A 139 9.06 -4.67 20.51
CA ALA A 139 7.84 -5.35 20.12
C ALA A 139 6.88 -5.57 21.31
N PRO A 140 5.55 -5.44 21.11
CA PRO A 140 4.55 -5.80 22.12
C PRO A 140 4.78 -7.21 22.68
N ALA A 141 4.71 -7.37 24.00
CA ALA A 141 5.14 -8.61 24.66
C ALA A 141 4.46 -9.87 24.13
N GLY A 142 3.14 -9.82 23.88
CA GLY A 142 2.38 -10.93 23.29
C GLY A 142 2.86 -11.28 21.88
N PHE A 143 3.00 -10.29 21.01
CA PHE A 143 3.46 -10.47 19.64
C PHE A 143 4.92 -10.90 19.56
N ARG A 144 5.78 -10.36 20.42
CA ARG A 144 7.16 -10.82 20.58
C ARG A 144 7.24 -12.31 20.89
N SER A 145 6.47 -12.78 21.88
CA SER A 145 6.43 -14.21 22.22
C SER A 145 5.94 -15.06 21.06
N TRP A 146 4.93 -14.57 20.32
CA TRP A 146 4.44 -15.24 19.13
C TRP A 146 5.49 -15.33 18.03
N LEU A 147 6.22 -14.23 17.74
CA LEU A 147 7.29 -14.18 16.74
C LEU A 147 8.41 -15.17 17.08
N ILE A 148 8.84 -15.21 18.35
CA ILE A 148 9.88 -16.15 18.82
C ILE A 148 9.46 -17.61 18.60
N ALA A 149 8.18 -17.93 18.78
CA ALA A 149 7.68 -19.29 18.63
C ALA A 149 7.43 -19.71 17.17
N ASN A 150 7.12 -18.76 16.28
CA ASN A 150 6.57 -19.06 14.94
C ASN A 150 7.43 -18.61 13.77
N THR A 151 8.55 -17.91 14.01
CA THR A 151 9.40 -17.39 12.93
C THR A 151 10.87 -17.75 13.14
N ALA A 152 11.60 -17.91 12.03
CA ALA A 152 13.04 -18.20 12.07
C ALA A 152 13.89 -16.98 12.45
N ASP A 153 13.41 -15.76 12.12
CA ASP A 153 14.06 -14.50 12.49
C ASP A 153 13.03 -13.52 13.07
N PRO A 154 12.74 -13.60 14.38
CA PRO A 154 11.72 -12.79 15.05
C PRO A 154 11.97 -11.29 14.95
N ALA A 155 13.24 -10.87 14.99
CA ALA A 155 13.60 -9.46 14.89
C ALA A 155 13.33 -8.92 13.48
N GLN A 156 13.70 -9.67 12.44
CA GLN A 156 13.41 -9.27 11.06
C GLN A 156 11.90 -9.23 10.80
N ALA A 157 11.15 -10.22 11.28
CA ALA A 157 9.70 -10.25 11.12
C ALA A 157 9.01 -9.06 11.83
N TRP A 158 9.51 -8.64 13.00
CA TRP A 158 9.05 -7.41 13.67
C TRP A 158 9.38 -6.15 12.86
N LEU A 159 10.60 -6.06 12.33
CA LEU A 159 11.02 -4.94 11.49
C LEU A 159 10.13 -4.80 10.26
N ASP A 160 9.89 -5.90 9.55
CA ASP A 160 9.06 -5.95 8.35
C ASP A 160 7.61 -5.55 8.66
N HIS A 161 7.09 -5.99 9.82
CA HIS A 161 5.77 -5.59 10.31
C HIS A 161 5.70 -4.07 10.52
N GLU A 162 6.59 -3.48 11.32
CA GLU A 162 6.55 -2.04 11.59
C GLU A 162 6.78 -1.20 10.32
N LEU A 163 7.65 -1.65 9.41
CA LEU A 163 7.84 -1.00 8.12
C LEU A 163 6.54 -0.99 7.29
N CYS A 164 5.83 -2.12 7.25
CA CYS A 164 4.52 -2.21 6.59
C CYS A 164 3.51 -1.25 7.23
N GLU A 165 3.40 -1.25 8.57
CA GLU A 165 2.45 -0.39 9.27
C GLU A 165 2.74 1.10 9.07
N ILE A 166 4.00 1.51 9.14
CA ILE A 166 4.40 2.91 8.94
C ILE A 166 4.20 3.33 7.48
N ILE A 167 4.66 2.51 6.52
CA ILE A 167 4.82 2.94 5.12
C ILE A 167 3.60 2.61 4.29
N LEU A 168 3.10 1.39 4.36
CA LEU A 168 1.97 0.93 3.53
C LEU A 168 0.64 1.30 4.17
N ASN A 169 0.54 1.24 5.50
CA ASN A 169 -0.68 1.59 6.24
C ASN A 169 -0.68 3.04 6.77
N GLN A 170 0.31 3.85 6.42
CA GLN A 170 0.42 5.26 6.84
C GLN A 170 0.35 5.41 8.38
N GLY A 171 0.98 4.50 9.12
CA GLY A 171 1.03 4.48 10.57
C GLY A 171 -0.22 3.90 11.25
N ARG A 172 -1.25 3.52 10.50
CA ARG A 172 -2.46 2.90 11.04
C ARG A 172 -2.19 1.43 11.25
N SER A 173 -2.20 0.98 12.51
CA SER A 173 -2.02 -0.44 12.78
C SER A 173 -3.23 -1.24 12.28
N ALA A 174 -2.98 -2.30 11.50
CA ALA A 174 -4.02 -3.26 11.13
C ALA A 174 -4.62 -3.98 12.36
N LEU A 175 -3.87 -4.06 13.46
CA LEU A 175 -4.30 -4.64 14.74
C LEU A 175 -4.03 -3.66 15.89
N PRO A 176 -5.02 -3.35 16.76
CA PRO A 176 -4.78 -2.56 17.96
C PRO A 176 -3.60 -3.11 18.79
N ARG A 177 -2.77 -2.21 19.32
CA ARG A 177 -1.60 -2.58 20.13
C ARG A 177 -1.99 -3.44 21.33
N GLU A 178 -3.15 -3.18 21.91
CA GLU A 178 -3.70 -3.94 23.03
C GLU A 178 -3.92 -5.42 22.67
N LEU A 179 -4.33 -5.70 21.41
CA LEU A 179 -4.46 -7.07 20.92
C LEU A 179 -3.10 -7.72 20.69
N LEU A 180 -2.10 -6.96 20.25
CA LEU A 180 -0.72 -7.45 20.10
C LEU A 180 -0.06 -7.71 21.46
N GLU A 181 -0.38 -6.92 22.49
CA GLU A 181 0.08 -7.14 23.86
C GLU A 181 -0.57 -8.38 24.48
N HIS A 182 -1.85 -8.60 24.21
CA HIS A 182 -2.66 -9.69 24.76
C HIS A 182 -3.06 -10.75 23.74
N LEU A 183 -2.13 -11.17 22.87
CA LEU A 183 -2.43 -12.22 21.90
C LEU A 183 -2.99 -13.47 22.59
N PRO A 184 -4.15 -13.99 22.14
CA PRO A 184 -4.78 -15.18 22.71
C PRO A 184 -3.80 -16.34 22.81
N GLU A 185 -3.86 -17.09 23.92
CA GLU A 185 -2.98 -18.25 24.16
C GLU A 185 -3.06 -19.30 23.04
N GLN A 186 -4.21 -19.40 22.37
CA GLN A 186 -4.44 -20.30 21.24
C GLN A 186 -3.52 -20.04 20.03
N LEU A 187 -3.04 -18.79 19.85
CA LEU A 187 -2.07 -18.46 18.79
C LEU A 187 -0.61 -18.71 19.23
N ARG A 188 -0.36 -18.88 20.54
CA ARG A 188 1.00 -19.06 21.10
C ARG A 188 1.47 -20.51 21.06
N THR A 189 0.55 -21.45 20.96
CA THR A 189 0.86 -22.85 20.71
C THR A 189 1.17 -23.05 19.23
N SER A 190 2.40 -23.47 18.92
CA SER A 190 2.72 -24.06 17.62
C SER A 190 1.71 -25.17 17.36
N SER A 191 0.85 -24.96 16.37
CA SER A 191 -0.24 -25.88 16.06
C SER A 191 0.34 -27.23 15.65
N SER A 192 0.36 -28.18 16.59
CA SER A 192 0.50 -29.59 16.29
C SER A 192 -0.80 -30.04 15.64
N GLU A 193 -0.72 -30.34 14.34
CA GLU A 193 -1.66 -31.14 13.57
C GLU A 193 -3.14 -30.75 13.72
N SER A 194 -3.59 -29.83 12.86
CA SER A 194 -4.97 -29.84 12.37
C SER A 194 -4.96 -29.49 10.88
N PRO A 195 -5.69 -30.24 10.04
CA PRO A 195 -5.72 -29.99 8.60
C PRO A 195 -6.59 -28.76 8.34
N GLN A 196 -6.05 -27.56 8.53
CA GLN A 196 -6.67 -26.35 8.00
C GLN A 196 -6.37 -26.25 6.49
N PRO A 197 -7.38 -25.93 5.67
CA PRO A 197 -7.17 -25.72 4.25
C PRO A 197 -6.32 -24.46 4.05
N GLU A 198 -5.29 -24.59 3.21
CA GLU A 198 -4.43 -23.51 2.80
C GLU A 198 -5.24 -22.42 2.10
N SER A 199 -5.41 -21.26 2.74
CA SER A 199 -5.71 -19.92 2.19
C SER A 199 -6.89 -19.22 2.85
N ALA A 200 -6.65 -18.07 3.49
CA ALA A 200 -7.69 -17.11 3.84
C ALA A 200 -7.25 -15.64 3.64
N ALA A 201 -6.34 -15.40 2.70
CA ALA A 201 -6.04 -14.05 2.20
C ALA A 201 -6.28 -14.04 0.69
N CYS A 202 -7.06 -13.07 0.19
CA CYS A 202 -7.25 -12.92 -1.25
C CYS A 202 -5.91 -12.54 -1.89
N ASN A 203 -5.37 -13.34 -2.82
CA ASN A 203 -4.14 -13.04 -3.55
C ASN A 203 -4.17 -11.74 -4.40
N ILE A 204 -5.34 -11.10 -4.49
CA ILE A 204 -5.55 -9.86 -5.26
C ILE A 204 -5.50 -8.62 -4.34
N CYS A 205 -5.99 -8.71 -3.10
CA CYS A 205 -6.04 -7.55 -2.19
C CYS A 205 -5.38 -7.77 -0.82
N SER A 206 -4.87 -8.97 -0.54
CA SER A 206 -4.24 -9.39 0.71
C SER A 206 -5.08 -9.19 1.99
N PHE A 207 -6.38 -8.86 1.86
CA PHE A 207 -7.30 -8.81 2.99
C PHE A 207 -7.79 -10.22 3.35
N SER A 208 -7.99 -10.42 4.65
CA SER A 208 -8.67 -11.57 5.23
C SER A 208 -10.00 -11.10 5.81
N ALA A 209 -11.12 -11.62 5.30
CA ALA A 209 -12.45 -11.45 5.89
C ALA A 209 -12.62 -12.19 7.23
N ALA A 210 -11.67 -12.03 8.16
CA ALA A 210 -11.79 -12.61 9.50
C ALA A 210 -13.00 -12.07 10.29
N GLN A 211 -13.66 -11.01 9.81
CA GLN A 211 -14.90 -10.47 10.38
C GLN A 211 -15.87 -10.01 9.28
N GLY A 212 -16.89 -10.82 8.96
CA GLY A 212 -18.09 -10.38 8.25
C GLY A 212 -18.05 -10.40 6.71
N GLY A 213 -17.15 -11.16 6.10
CA GLY A 213 -17.11 -11.31 4.64
C GLY A 213 -17.82 -12.57 4.13
N ILE A 214 -17.93 -12.66 2.80
CA ILE A 214 -18.55 -13.80 2.12
C ILE A 214 -17.42 -14.76 1.73
N LEU A 215 -17.45 -15.98 2.28
CA LEU A 215 -16.44 -17.00 2.03
C LEU A 215 -17.02 -18.16 1.22
N CYS A 216 -16.23 -18.78 0.34
CA CYS A 216 -16.64 -20.06 -0.22
C CYS A 216 -16.49 -21.16 0.84
N ALA A 217 -17.09 -22.34 0.60
CA ALA A 217 -16.92 -23.52 1.48
C ALA A 217 -15.44 -23.94 1.69
N CYS A 218 -14.56 -23.42 0.85
CA CYS A 218 -13.14 -23.72 0.76
C CYS A 218 -12.30 -22.60 1.43
N GLY A 219 -12.93 -21.56 2.02
CA GLY A 219 -12.27 -20.51 2.81
C GLY A 219 -11.84 -19.25 2.05
N HIS A 220 -12.05 -19.19 0.74
CA HIS A 220 -11.65 -18.05 -0.08
C HIS A 220 -12.62 -16.87 0.01
N ASP A 221 -12.06 -15.66 0.11
CA ASP A 221 -12.79 -14.41 0.30
C ASP A 221 -13.30 -13.81 -1.03
N TRP A 222 -14.55 -13.32 -1.01
CA TRP A 222 -15.23 -12.64 -2.12
C TRP A 222 -14.76 -11.19 -2.37
N SER A 223 -14.01 -10.58 -1.46
CA SER A 223 -13.66 -9.14 -1.46
C SER A 223 -13.04 -8.60 -2.76
N CYS A 224 -12.61 -9.48 -3.67
CA CYS A 224 -11.95 -9.19 -4.94
C CYS A 224 -12.83 -9.43 -6.19
N HIS A 225 -14.10 -9.81 -6.05
CA HIS A 225 -14.97 -10.11 -7.18
C HIS A 225 -15.73 -8.86 -7.70
N PRO A 226 -15.84 -8.68 -9.03
CA PRO A 226 -16.59 -7.57 -9.63
C PRO A 226 -18.12 -7.76 -9.57
N GLY A 227 -18.61 -8.94 -9.18
CA GLY A 227 -20.03 -9.30 -9.13
C GLY A 227 -20.63 -9.38 -7.71
N PRO A 228 -21.96 -9.30 -7.58
CA PRO A 228 -22.67 -9.54 -6.32
C PRO A 228 -22.79 -11.05 -6.03
N ALA A 229 -22.37 -11.47 -4.83
CA ALA A 229 -22.37 -12.88 -4.40
C ALA A 229 -23.76 -13.56 -4.46
N GLU A 230 -24.84 -12.77 -4.32
CA GLU A 230 -26.22 -13.25 -4.35
C GLU A 230 -26.67 -13.82 -5.72
N GLN A 231 -25.85 -13.68 -6.78
CA GLN A 231 -26.17 -14.18 -8.13
C GLN A 231 -25.63 -15.59 -8.42
N GLY A 232 -25.07 -16.29 -7.42
CA GLY A 232 -24.60 -17.68 -7.57
C GLY A 232 -23.36 -17.81 -8.47
N GLU A 233 -22.53 -16.77 -8.51
CA GLU A 233 -21.27 -16.81 -9.25
C GLU A 233 -20.23 -17.69 -8.52
N PRO A 234 -19.53 -18.59 -9.24
CA PRO A 234 -18.58 -19.50 -8.64
C PRO A 234 -17.34 -18.75 -8.13
N CYS A 235 -16.66 -19.34 -7.14
CA CYS A 235 -15.39 -18.80 -6.67
C CYS A 235 -14.37 -18.73 -7.83
N SER A 236 -13.64 -17.62 -7.93
CA SER A 236 -12.59 -17.42 -8.95
C SER A 236 -11.32 -18.23 -8.68
N HIS A 237 -11.17 -18.75 -7.46
CA HIS A 237 -10.00 -19.48 -6.99
C HIS A 237 -10.23 -20.99 -6.85
N CYS A 238 -11.49 -21.45 -6.84
CA CYS A 238 -11.81 -22.87 -6.69
C CYS A 238 -13.16 -23.23 -7.33
N PRO A 239 -13.42 -24.52 -7.66
CA PRO A 239 -14.67 -24.94 -8.29
C PRO A 239 -15.87 -24.99 -7.33
N CYS A 240 -15.80 -24.27 -6.20
CA CYS A 240 -16.84 -24.26 -5.18
C CYS A 240 -18.01 -23.39 -5.72
N VAL A 241 -19.20 -23.99 -5.80
CA VAL A 241 -20.41 -23.39 -6.43
C VAL A 241 -21.17 -22.46 -5.50
N ASP A 242 -21.02 -22.63 -4.19
CA ASP A 242 -21.78 -21.88 -3.20
C ASP A 242 -20.87 -21.04 -2.29
N MET A 243 -21.29 -19.81 -2.05
CA MET A 243 -20.67 -18.86 -1.13
C MET A 243 -21.56 -18.71 0.10
N GLN A 244 -20.96 -18.69 1.30
CA GLN A 244 -21.67 -18.55 2.58
C GLN A 244 -21.26 -17.25 3.28
N HIS A 245 -22.23 -16.59 3.92
CA HIS A 245 -21.97 -15.47 4.82
C HIS A 245 -21.43 -16.02 6.15
N VAL A 246 -20.36 -15.42 6.64
CA VAL A 246 -19.75 -15.73 7.95
C VAL A 246 -19.91 -14.56 8.90
#